data_AF-A0A1A8FIL4-F1
#
_entry.id   AF-A0A1A8FIL4-F1
#
_cell.length_a   1.000
_cell.length_b   1.000
_cell.length_c   1.000
_cell.angle_alpha   90.00
_cell.angle_beta   90.00
_cell.angle_gamma   90.00
#
_symmetry.space_group_name_H-M   'P 1'
#
loop_
_entity.id
_entity.type
_entity.pdbx_description
1 polymer ?
#
loop_
_entity_poly.entity_id
_entity_poly.type
_entity_poly.pdbx_seq_one_letter_code
_entity_poly.pdbx_strand_id
1 'polypeptide(L)'
;SPKEYVTLRSGQTDNYSEVYGHRLLNPFQCPYNGSRRQDCDCRNDYPAAGYTLFHKVRLDLNSLRIMITDLHFSQTLHGRPVPFATAGDCYSAAKCPQGQFSINLIGTGLKVAQVTKWTSQGNYVSVKVHRSEDGTRIYGRCGGFCGKCIPQAHNGLLLTVH
;
A
#
# COMPACT_ATOMS: atom_id res chain seq x y z
N SER A 1 28.04 -1.24 7.39
CA SER A 1 27.65 -1.04 5.99
C SER A 1 26.71 0.16 5.89
N PRO A 2 26.95 1.12 5.00
CA PRO A 2 26.08 2.30 4.84
C PRO A 2 24.67 1.89 4.37
N LYS A 3 23.66 2.67 4.77
CA LYS A 3 22.26 2.50 4.34
C LYS A 3 21.89 3.65 3.42
N GLU A 4 21.32 3.33 2.27
CA GLU A 4 20.90 4.33 1.29
C GLU A 4 19.38 4.54 1.33
N TYR A 5 18.97 5.79 1.15
CA TYR A 5 17.57 6.20 1.20
C TYR A 5 17.22 7.10 0.02
N VAL A 6 16.16 6.75 -0.70
CA VAL A 6 15.59 7.58 -1.76
C VAL A 6 14.65 8.60 -1.11
N THR A 7 14.87 9.88 -1.38
CA THR A 7 13.96 10.94 -0.95
C THR A 7 12.78 11.04 -1.92
N LEU A 8 11.56 10.89 -1.41
CA LEU A 8 10.34 10.96 -2.19
C LEU A 8 9.90 12.43 -2.30
N ARG A 9 10.05 13.05 -3.48
CA ARG A 9 9.87 14.50 -3.64
C ARG A 9 8.46 14.99 -3.34
N SER A 10 7.44 14.21 -3.72
CA SER A 10 6.04 14.51 -3.38
C SER A 10 5.73 14.33 -1.88
N GLY A 11 6.69 13.76 -1.13
CA GLY A 11 6.60 13.51 0.30
C GLY A 11 5.33 12.78 0.69
N GLN A 12 4.78 13.18 1.83
CA GLN A 12 3.62 12.58 2.46
C GLN A 12 2.31 12.67 1.65
N THR A 13 2.21 13.61 0.70
CA THR A 13 0.96 13.84 -0.05
C THR A 13 0.63 12.72 -1.04
N ASP A 14 1.65 11.95 -1.47
CA ASP A 14 1.50 10.93 -2.51
C ASP A 14 2.40 9.70 -2.27
N ASN A 15 2.80 9.47 -1.01
CA ASN A 15 3.57 8.29 -0.61
C ASN A 15 3.08 7.80 0.75
N TYR A 16 2.18 6.82 0.71
CA TYR A 16 1.52 6.30 1.89
C TYR A 16 1.11 4.84 1.72
N SER A 17 0.85 4.19 2.86
CA SER A 17 0.28 2.85 2.96
C SER A 17 -0.81 2.84 4.02
N GLU A 18 -1.94 2.22 3.71
CA GLU A 18 -3.11 2.15 4.58
C GLU A 18 -3.62 0.72 4.73
N VAL A 19 -3.83 0.33 5.99
CA VAL A 19 -4.76 -0.74 6.33
C VAL A 19 -6.04 -0.09 6.86
N TYR A 20 -7.13 -0.17 6.10
CA TYR A 20 -8.38 0.52 6.43
C TYR A 20 -9.06 -0.13 7.64
N GLY A 21 -9.54 0.69 8.58
CA GLY A 21 -10.01 0.23 9.89
C GLY A 21 -11.47 -0.20 9.97
N HIS A 22 -12.32 0.26 9.05
CA HIS A 22 -13.74 -0.11 9.09
C HIS A 22 -13.96 -1.53 8.56
N ARG A 23 -14.92 -2.21 9.19
CA ARG A 23 -15.42 -3.54 8.85
C ARG A 23 -16.93 -3.50 8.77
N LEU A 24 -17.50 -3.91 7.64
CA LEU A 24 -18.96 -3.95 7.49
C LEU A 24 -19.58 -4.95 8.47
N LEU A 25 -20.75 -4.63 8.99
CA LEU A 25 -21.52 -5.56 9.84
C LEU A 25 -21.94 -6.80 9.05
N ASN A 26 -22.35 -6.63 7.79
CA ASN A 26 -22.49 -7.73 6.84
C ASN A 26 -21.26 -7.78 5.93
N PRO A 27 -20.41 -8.82 6.01
CA PRO A 27 -19.18 -8.91 5.23
C PRO A 27 -19.40 -9.31 3.77
N PHE A 28 -20.61 -9.69 3.35
CA PHE A 28 -20.88 -10.19 1.99
C PHE A 28 -21.45 -9.12 1.05
N GLN A 29 -21.48 -7.85 1.46
CA GLN A 29 -21.95 -6.73 0.67
C GLN A 29 -20.81 -5.77 0.29
N CYS A 30 -21.03 -4.99 -0.78
CA CYS A 30 -20.19 -3.86 -1.15
C CYS A 30 -21.08 -2.63 -1.34
N PRO A 31 -21.43 -1.93 -0.25
CA PRO A 31 -22.38 -0.82 -0.32
C PRO A 31 -21.80 0.35 -1.13
N TYR A 32 -22.69 1.23 -1.58
CA TYR A 32 -22.33 2.47 -2.31
C TYR A 32 -21.43 2.25 -3.53
N ASN A 33 -21.59 1.12 -4.23
CA ASN A 33 -20.77 0.72 -5.38
C ASN A 33 -19.25 0.71 -5.07
N GLY A 34 -18.88 0.40 -3.82
CA GLY A 34 -17.49 0.33 -3.37
C GLY A 34 -16.84 1.68 -3.05
N SER A 35 -17.62 2.77 -3.08
CA SER A 35 -17.15 4.06 -2.57
C SER A 35 -16.92 4.01 -1.06
N ARG A 36 -15.85 4.67 -0.60
CA ARG A 36 -15.52 4.75 0.82
C ARG A 36 -16.46 5.75 1.49
N ARG A 37 -17.11 5.33 2.58
CA ARG A 37 -18.02 6.16 3.38
C ARG A 37 -17.80 5.90 4.86
N GLN A 38 -17.83 6.97 5.66
CA GLN A 38 -17.70 6.87 7.13
C GLN A 38 -19.05 6.57 7.79
N ASP A 39 -20.15 6.96 7.15
CA ASP A 39 -21.55 6.71 7.53
C ASP A 39 -22.05 5.31 7.09
N CYS A 40 -21.18 4.29 7.10
CA CYS A 40 -21.56 2.92 6.79
C CYS A 40 -22.11 2.15 7.99
N ASP A 41 -22.87 1.08 7.73
CA ASP A 41 -23.22 0.04 8.71
C ASP A 41 -21.98 -0.83 9.00
N CYS A 42 -21.05 -0.27 9.76
CA CYS A 42 -19.71 -0.80 9.96
C CYS A 42 -19.17 -0.49 11.36
N ARG A 43 -18.16 -1.25 11.78
CA ARG A 43 -17.39 -1.01 13.01
C ARG A 43 -15.97 -0.59 12.64
N ASN A 44 -15.37 0.31 13.40
CA ASN A 44 -13.95 0.68 13.25
C ASN A 44 -13.12 -0.08 14.29
N ASP A 45 -13.03 -1.40 14.14
CA ASP A 45 -12.48 -2.31 15.15
C ASP A 45 -11.34 -3.20 14.63
N TYR A 46 -10.84 -2.98 13.42
CA TYR A 46 -9.82 -3.84 12.86
C TYR A 46 -8.43 -3.60 13.51
N PRO A 47 -7.85 -4.55 14.27
CA PRO A 47 -6.67 -4.27 15.10
C PRO A 47 -5.38 -4.03 14.31
N ALA A 48 -5.35 -4.43 13.04
CA ALA A 48 -4.21 -4.23 12.14
C ALA A 48 -4.30 -2.91 11.35
N ALA A 49 -5.37 -2.13 11.55
CA ALA A 49 -5.57 -0.85 10.89
C ALA A 49 -4.43 0.12 11.16
N GLY A 50 -4.12 0.95 10.17
CA GLY A 50 -3.11 1.99 10.31
C GLY A 50 -2.87 2.77 9.02
N TYR A 51 -2.23 3.92 9.17
CA TYR A 51 -1.92 4.81 8.06
C TYR A 51 -0.53 5.40 8.23
N THR A 52 0.37 5.07 7.31
CA THR A 52 1.77 5.47 7.37
C THR A 52 2.16 6.25 6.12
N LEU A 53 2.77 7.41 6.35
CA LEU A 53 3.29 8.35 5.36
C LEU A 53 4.80 8.21 5.24
N PHE A 54 5.36 8.42 4.05
CA PHE A 54 6.79 8.20 3.80
C PHE A 54 7.46 9.44 3.19
N HIS A 55 8.61 9.83 3.74
CA HIS A 55 9.46 10.89 3.17
C HIS A 55 10.67 10.31 2.45
N LYS A 56 11.22 9.23 3.00
CA LYS A 56 12.31 8.48 2.40
C LYS A 56 12.05 7.00 2.55
N VAL A 57 12.56 6.21 1.62
CA VAL A 57 12.49 4.75 1.63
C VAL A 57 13.88 4.17 1.45
N ARG A 58 14.17 3.11 2.20
CA ARG A 58 15.47 2.44 2.12
C ARG A 58 15.58 1.67 0.82
N LEU A 59 16.68 1.87 0.10
CA LEU A 59 17.01 1.16 -1.14
C LEU A 59 18.19 0.22 -0.88
N ASP A 60 18.02 -1.04 -1.25
CA ASP A 60 19.16 -1.96 -1.40
C ASP A 60 19.81 -1.71 -2.77
N LEU A 61 21.02 -1.16 -2.78
CA LEU A 61 21.74 -0.85 -4.02
C LEU A 61 22.17 -2.10 -4.80
N ASN A 62 22.35 -3.25 -4.15
CA ASN A 62 22.80 -4.46 -4.84
C ASN A 62 21.67 -5.06 -5.69
N SER A 63 20.43 -4.96 -5.19
CA SER A 63 19.25 -5.52 -5.85
C SER A 63 18.31 -4.49 -6.46
N LEU A 64 18.56 -3.20 -6.22
CA LEU A 64 17.67 -2.08 -6.54
C LEU A 64 16.23 -2.28 -6.02
N ARG A 65 16.09 -2.91 -4.84
CA ARG A 65 14.80 -3.14 -4.20
C ARG A 65 14.59 -2.18 -3.04
N ILE A 66 13.39 -1.62 -2.95
CA ILE A 66 12.98 -0.90 -1.74
C ILE A 66 12.75 -1.92 -0.62
N MET A 67 13.36 -1.66 0.54
CA MET A 67 13.08 -2.40 1.77
C MET A 67 11.79 -1.86 2.40
N ILE A 68 10.65 -2.44 1.98
CA ILE A 68 9.32 -1.94 2.34
C ILE A 68 9.02 -1.90 3.84
N THR A 69 9.74 -2.68 4.64
CA THR A 69 9.60 -2.75 6.10
C THR A 69 10.51 -1.78 6.85
N ASP A 70 11.40 -1.07 6.16
CA ASP A 70 12.21 -0.01 6.78
C ASP A 70 11.35 1.26 6.92
N LEU A 71 11.04 1.61 8.17
CA LEU A 71 10.13 2.69 8.53
C LEU A 71 10.87 3.89 9.13
N HIS A 72 12.20 3.99 8.95
CA HIS A 72 13.02 4.98 9.66
C HIS A 72 12.61 6.44 9.36
N PHE A 73 12.19 6.74 8.13
CA PHE A 73 11.75 8.07 7.68
C PHE A 73 10.24 8.14 7.38
N SER A 74 9.46 7.29 8.04
CA SER A 74 8.00 7.29 7.92
C SER A 74 7.33 7.91 9.15
N GLN A 75 6.09 8.34 9.00
CA GLN A 75 5.24 8.82 10.08
C GLN A 75 3.92 8.06 10.04
N THR A 76 3.56 7.40 11.14
CA THR A 76 2.25 6.74 11.26
C THR A 76 1.28 7.70 11.93
N LEU A 77 0.23 8.13 11.21
CA LEU A 77 -0.74 9.09 11.73
C LEU A 77 -1.74 8.47 12.69
N HIS A 78 -2.10 7.21 12.47
CA HIS A 78 -2.98 6.45 13.36
C HIS A 78 -2.75 4.94 13.19
N GLY A 79 -3.15 4.19 14.22
CA GLY A 79 -3.08 2.73 14.21
C GLY A 79 -1.66 2.18 14.20
N ARG A 80 -1.47 1.05 13.53
CA ARG A 80 -0.18 0.36 13.42
C ARG A 80 0.65 0.91 12.26
N PRO A 81 1.99 0.86 12.34
CA PRO A 81 2.82 1.16 11.19
C PRO A 81 2.56 0.17 10.04
N VAL A 82 2.34 0.69 8.83
CA VAL A 82 2.05 -0.08 7.63
C VAL A 82 3.26 -0.01 6.68
N PRO A 83 3.83 -1.16 6.26
CA PRO A 83 4.97 -1.18 5.32
C PRO A 83 4.70 -0.45 4.00
N PHE A 84 5.74 0.11 3.39
CA PHE A 84 5.62 0.86 2.13
C PHE A 84 5.05 -0.01 1.00
N ALA A 85 4.25 0.59 0.10
CA ALA A 85 3.63 -0.11 -1.02
C ALA A 85 2.75 -1.31 -0.64
N THR A 86 2.18 -1.29 0.58
CA THR A 86 1.26 -2.33 1.07
C THR A 86 -0.06 -1.71 1.47
N ALA A 87 -1.13 -2.48 1.35
CA ALA A 87 -2.45 -2.07 1.77
C ALA A 87 -3.28 -3.28 2.19
N GLY A 88 -4.31 -3.05 2.98
CA GLY A 88 -5.26 -4.09 3.36
C GLY A 88 -6.49 -3.55 4.04
N ASP A 89 -7.43 -4.43 4.35
CA ASP A 89 -8.57 -4.13 5.19
C ASP A 89 -9.23 -5.42 5.68
N CYS A 90 -10.19 -5.25 6.58
CA CYS A 90 -11.16 -6.29 6.89
C CYS A 90 -12.58 -5.83 6.53
N TYR A 91 -12.73 -5.10 5.41
CA TYR A 91 -13.96 -4.39 5.11
C TYR A 91 -15.07 -5.32 4.65
N SER A 92 -14.78 -6.22 3.70
CA SER A 92 -15.79 -7.06 3.02
C SER A 92 -15.15 -8.20 2.22
N ALA A 93 -15.83 -9.36 2.17
CA ALA A 93 -15.52 -10.47 1.29
C ALA A 93 -16.02 -10.27 -0.16
N ALA A 94 -16.86 -9.27 -0.43
CA ALA A 94 -17.52 -9.05 -1.72
C ALA A 94 -16.67 -8.30 -2.77
N LYS A 95 -15.35 -8.51 -2.79
CA LYS A 95 -14.39 -7.80 -3.68
C LYS A 95 -14.50 -6.27 -3.60
N CYS A 96 -14.53 -5.74 -2.37
CA CYS A 96 -14.79 -4.33 -2.07
C CYS A 96 -13.62 -3.67 -1.31
N PRO A 97 -12.39 -3.62 -1.88
CA PRO A 97 -11.22 -3.20 -1.14
C PRO A 97 -11.27 -1.70 -0.81
N GLN A 98 -11.07 -1.38 0.44
CA GLN A 98 -10.95 -0.03 0.96
C GLN A 98 -9.52 0.34 1.30
N GLY A 99 -8.66 -0.59 1.72
CA GLY A 99 -7.23 -0.31 1.94
C GLY A 99 -6.57 0.26 0.70
N GLN A 100 -5.55 1.11 0.87
CA GLN A 100 -4.89 1.78 -0.26
C GLN A 100 -3.41 2.10 -0.01
N PHE A 101 -2.65 2.24 -1.08
CA PHE A 101 -1.28 2.75 -1.04
C PHE A 101 -1.00 3.63 -2.26
N SER A 102 -0.03 4.55 -2.12
CA SER A 102 0.52 5.33 -3.22
C SER A 102 2.04 5.32 -3.20
N ILE A 103 2.64 5.27 -4.39
CA ILE A 103 4.07 5.37 -4.65
C ILE A 103 4.25 6.46 -5.71
N ASN A 104 5.03 7.49 -5.40
CA ASN A 104 5.41 8.52 -6.34
C ASN A 104 6.92 8.76 -6.30
N LEU A 105 7.59 8.31 -7.38
CA LEU A 105 9.03 8.38 -7.58
C LEU A 105 9.44 9.55 -8.51
N ILE A 106 8.54 10.46 -8.85
CA ILE A 106 8.84 11.57 -9.76
C ILE A 106 9.99 12.43 -9.22
N GLY A 107 10.93 12.74 -10.11
CA GLY A 107 12.14 13.51 -9.79
C GLY A 107 13.18 12.74 -8.97
N THR A 108 13.00 11.44 -8.72
CA THR A 108 14.02 10.59 -8.10
C THR A 108 14.99 9.96 -9.12
N GLY A 109 14.64 9.99 -10.41
CA GLY A 109 15.36 9.25 -11.46
C GLY A 109 15.10 7.74 -11.45
N LEU A 110 14.12 7.29 -10.67
CA LEU A 110 13.76 5.87 -10.52
C LEU A 110 12.29 5.65 -10.91
N LYS A 111 11.98 4.45 -11.39
CA LYS A 111 10.64 3.96 -11.66
C LYS A 111 10.47 2.53 -11.16
N VAL A 112 9.23 2.14 -10.85
CA VAL A 112 8.93 0.76 -10.44
C VAL A 112 9.04 -0.15 -11.66
N ALA A 113 9.83 -1.22 -11.54
CA ALA A 113 10.03 -2.16 -12.64
C ALA A 113 8.71 -2.82 -13.07
N GLN A 114 8.54 -3.06 -14.37
CA GLN A 114 7.31 -3.67 -14.91
C GLN A 114 7.04 -5.09 -14.35
N VAL A 115 8.12 -5.79 -14.00
CA VAL A 115 8.07 -7.13 -13.38
C VAL A 115 7.59 -7.11 -11.92
N THR A 116 7.60 -5.96 -11.24
CA THR A 116 7.04 -5.84 -9.90
C THR A 116 5.53 -5.91 -9.96
N LYS A 117 4.96 -6.93 -9.31
CA LYS A 117 3.52 -7.12 -9.13
C LYS A 117 3.20 -7.28 -7.64
N TRP A 118 1.92 -7.14 -7.31
CA TRP A 118 1.40 -7.33 -5.96
C TRP A 118 0.70 -8.67 -5.85
N THR A 119 0.86 -9.33 -4.71
CA THR A 119 0.15 -10.58 -4.38
C THR A 119 -0.76 -10.37 -3.19
N SER A 120 -1.88 -11.09 -3.18
CA SER A 120 -2.80 -11.14 -2.05
C SER A 120 -2.29 -12.04 -0.94
N GLN A 121 -2.58 -11.67 0.30
CA GLN A 121 -2.43 -12.48 1.50
C GLN A 121 -3.70 -12.40 2.35
N GLY A 122 -4.26 -13.55 2.74
CA GLY A 122 -5.52 -13.64 3.48
C GLY A 122 -6.67 -14.14 2.60
N ASN A 123 -7.91 -13.94 3.06
CA ASN A 123 -9.12 -14.49 2.45
C ASN A 123 -9.89 -13.44 1.65
N TYR A 124 -10.50 -13.86 0.53
CA TYR A 124 -11.36 -13.02 -0.32
C TYR A 124 -10.73 -11.69 -0.73
N VAL A 125 -9.41 -11.68 -0.91
CA VAL A 125 -8.67 -10.45 -1.20
C VAL A 125 -8.91 -10.01 -2.64
N SER A 126 -9.25 -8.74 -2.80
CA SER A 126 -9.23 -8.05 -4.08
C SER A 126 -8.01 -7.13 -4.13
N VAL A 127 -7.28 -7.18 -5.24
CA VAL A 127 -6.09 -6.36 -5.48
C VAL A 127 -6.32 -5.60 -6.78
N LYS A 128 -6.29 -4.26 -6.71
CA LYS A 128 -6.39 -3.37 -7.87
C LYS A 128 -5.20 -2.43 -7.84
N VAL A 129 -4.27 -2.58 -8.78
CA VAL A 129 -3.06 -1.74 -8.86
C VAL A 129 -3.01 -1.06 -10.22
N HIS A 130 -2.89 0.25 -10.19
CA HIS A 130 -2.74 1.13 -11.33
C HIS A 130 -1.29 1.62 -11.39
N ARG A 131 -0.71 1.60 -12.58
CA ARG A 131 0.67 2.04 -12.85
C ARG A 131 0.60 3.11 -13.95
N SER A 132 1.29 4.23 -13.74
CA SER A 132 1.47 5.23 -14.80
C SER A 132 2.31 4.68 -15.95
N GLU A 133 2.14 5.24 -17.14
CA GLU A 133 2.85 4.80 -18.34
C GLU A 133 4.38 4.78 -18.18
N ASP A 134 4.92 5.81 -17.52
CA ASP A 134 6.34 5.97 -17.20
C ASP A 134 6.82 5.11 -15.99
N GLY A 135 5.90 4.45 -15.29
CA GLY A 135 6.17 3.63 -14.10
C GLY A 135 6.62 4.40 -12.86
N THR A 136 6.58 5.74 -12.87
CA THR A 136 7.01 6.56 -11.72
C THR A 136 5.93 6.68 -10.65
N ARG A 137 4.66 6.44 -11.01
CA ARG A 137 3.53 6.42 -10.08
C ARG A 137 2.84 5.06 -10.04
N ILE A 138 2.55 4.61 -8.82
CA ILE A 138 1.71 3.43 -8.57
C ILE A 138 0.66 3.79 -7.54
N TYR A 139 -0.60 3.48 -7.82
CA TYR A 139 -1.68 3.53 -6.84
C TYR A 139 -2.30 2.14 -6.70
N GLY A 140 -2.57 1.71 -5.48
CA GLY A 140 -3.21 0.43 -5.21
C GLY A 140 -4.38 0.55 -4.27
N ARG A 141 -5.43 -0.22 -4.54
CA ARG A 141 -6.52 -0.54 -3.60
C ARG A 141 -6.55 -2.02 -3.32
N CYS A 142 -6.66 -2.36 -2.04
CA CYS A 142 -6.42 -3.71 -1.60
C CYS A 142 -7.09 -4.04 -0.26
N GLY A 143 -7.66 -5.25 -0.19
CA GLY A 143 -8.26 -5.76 1.03
C GLY A 143 -9.34 -6.80 0.75
N GLY A 144 -10.08 -7.20 1.77
CA GLY A 144 -10.98 -8.35 1.70
C GLY A 144 -11.51 -8.74 3.08
N PHE A 145 -11.58 -10.04 3.35
CA PHE A 145 -11.94 -10.54 4.68
C PHE A 145 -10.68 -10.67 5.55
N CYS A 146 -10.25 -9.54 6.09
CA CYS A 146 -9.01 -9.36 6.86
C CYS A 146 -7.77 -9.69 6.03
N GLY A 147 -7.74 -9.17 4.80
CA GLY A 147 -6.72 -9.44 3.81
C GLY A 147 -5.87 -8.21 3.47
N LYS A 148 -4.72 -8.47 2.87
CA LYS A 148 -3.78 -7.43 2.43
C LYS A 148 -3.11 -7.81 1.12
N CYS A 149 -2.37 -6.89 0.53
CA CYS A 149 -1.43 -7.19 -0.53
C CYS A 149 -0.12 -6.48 -0.30
N ILE A 150 0.90 -7.15 -0.82
CA ILE A 150 2.29 -6.77 -0.72
C ILE A 150 2.97 -7.01 -2.08
N PRO A 151 4.09 -6.34 -2.39
CA PRO A 151 4.92 -6.72 -3.53
C PRO A 151 5.28 -8.21 -3.47
N GLN A 152 5.23 -8.90 -4.61
CA GLN A 152 5.52 -10.33 -4.70
C GLN A 152 6.93 -10.64 -4.19
N ALA A 153 7.07 -11.67 -3.35
CA ALA A 153 8.32 -11.97 -2.65
C ALA A 153 9.52 -12.19 -3.58
N HIS A 154 9.32 -12.82 -4.74
CA HIS A 154 10.42 -13.14 -5.66
C HIS A 154 11.09 -11.88 -6.25
N ASN A 155 10.30 -10.88 -6.62
CA ASN A 155 10.79 -9.62 -7.18
C ASN A 155 10.95 -8.52 -6.14
N GLY A 156 10.19 -8.57 -5.04
CA GLY A 156 10.04 -7.46 -4.12
C GLY A 156 9.54 -6.19 -4.83
N LEU A 157 9.81 -5.04 -4.21
CA LEU A 157 9.60 -3.73 -4.83
C LEU A 157 10.85 -3.31 -5.59
N LEU A 158 11.06 -3.92 -6.76
CA LEU A 158 12.18 -3.66 -7.66
C LEU A 158 12.00 -2.34 -8.40
N LEU A 159 13.08 -1.57 -8.47
CA LEU A 159 13.18 -0.34 -9.23
C LEU A 159 14.07 -0.51 -10.46
N THR A 160 13.90 0.40 -11.41
CA THR A 160 14.80 0.62 -12.55
C THR A 160 15.05 2.11 -12.69
N VAL A 161 16.12 2.49 -13.39
CA VAL A 161 16.39 3.90 -13.69
C VAL A 161 15.33 4.38 -14.70
N HIS A 162 14.76 5.55 -14.42
CA HIS A 162 13.71 6.16 -15.22
C HIS A 162 14.27 6.75 -16.51
#